data_AF-A0A645AX55-F1
#
_entry.id   AF-A0A645AX55-F1
#
_cell.length_a   1.000
_cell.length_b   1.000
_cell.length_c   1.000
_cell.angle_alpha   90.00
_cell.angle_beta   90.00
_cell.angle_gamma   90.00
#
_symmetry.space_group_name_H-M   'P 1'
#
loop_
_entity.id
_entity.type
_entity.pdbx_description
1 polymer ?
#
loop_
_entity_poly.entity_id
_entity_poly.type
_entity_poly.pdbx_seq_one_letter_code
_entity_poly.pdbx_strand_id
1 'polypeptide(L)'
;MAYQGFSQGLEEDAQVVRRFAAAGLQFVCSTSFSKSFSLYGERDGALSVICGDADEARRVLSQLKPVVRTLYSNPPTHGAKIVATVLGDPELRAQWEVELGEMRDRIKQMRAALVAGLKAAGVTDDVSFITDQVGMFSYSGLSKDQMVRLREEFHVYGTDKGRICVAALNPGNIDRVAEAIAAVW
;
A
#
# COMPACT_ATOMS: atom_id res chain seq x y z
N MET A 1 -1.41 -9.04 -1.87
CA MET A 1 -1.48 -7.80 -2.67
C MET A 1 -2.39 -6.77 -1.99
N ALA A 2 -1.84 -5.90 -1.14
CA ALA A 2 -2.61 -4.81 -0.50
C ALA A 2 -2.39 -3.42 -1.15
N TYR A 3 -1.44 -3.32 -2.09
CA TYR A 3 -0.97 -2.07 -2.67
C TYR A 3 -0.79 -2.19 -4.19
N GLN A 4 -1.51 -3.09 -4.86
CA GLN A 4 -1.44 -3.19 -6.32
C GLN A 4 -1.84 -1.83 -6.93
N GLY A 5 -0.98 -1.27 -7.78
CA GLY A 5 -1.14 0.05 -8.39
C GLY A 5 -0.38 1.17 -7.68
N PHE A 6 0.17 0.96 -6.48
CA PHE A 6 0.88 2.02 -5.73
C PHE A 6 2.40 2.04 -5.93
N SER A 7 2.98 1.07 -6.64
CA SER A 7 4.42 1.07 -6.96
C SER A 7 4.67 1.58 -8.37
N GLN A 8 4.40 0.76 -9.38
CA GLN A 8 4.59 1.13 -10.79
C GLN A 8 3.27 1.18 -11.55
N GLY A 9 2.35 0.26 -11.28
CA GLY A 9 1.05 0.20 -11.94
C GLY A 9 0.36 -1.13 -11.64
N LEU A 10 -0.87 -1.28 -12.11
CA LEU A 10 -1.66 -2.49 -11.81
C LEU A 10 -1.02 -3.76 -12.37
N GLU A 11 -0.51 -3.67 -13.59
CA GLU A 11 0.05 -4.81 -14.33
C GLU A 11 1.46 -5.14 -13.85
N GLU A 12 2.28 -4.12 -13.60
CA GLU A 12 3.64 -4.22 -13.10
C GLU A 12 3.66 -4.78 -11.68
N ASP A 13 2.79 -4.26 -10.79
CA ASP A 13 2.74 -4.69 -9.40
C ASP A 13 2.18 -6.12 -9.23
N ALA A 14 1.47 -6.64 -10.24
CA ALA A 14 0.98 -8.01 -10.28
C ALA A 14 1.99 -9.03 -10.84
N GLN A 15 3.09 -8.58 -11.46
CA GLN A 15 4.02 -9.46 -12.18
C GLN A 15 4.58 -10.60 -11.33
N VAL A 16 4.93 -10.33 -10.06
CA VAL A 16 5.52 -11.38 -9.19
C VAL A 16 4.54 -12.53 -8.97
N VAL A 17 3.27 -12.23 -8.72
CA VAL A 17 2.21 -13.23 -8.52
C VAL A 17 1.96 -14.00 -9.82
N ARG A 18 1.89 -13.29 -10.95
CA ARG A 18 1.69 -13.92 -12.27
C ARG A 18 2.86 -14.82 -12.68
N ARG A 19 4.10 -14.44 -12.36
CA ARG A 19 5.30 -15.26 -12.62
C ARG A 19 5.30 -16.54 -11.80
N PHE A 20 4.90 -16.47 -10.53
CA PHE A 20 4.76 -17.68 -9.70
C PHE A 20 3.68 -18.60 -10.25
N ALA A 21 2.54 -18.05 -10.66
CA ALA A 21 1.47 -18.84 -11.28
C ALA A 21 1.92 -19.47 -12.62
N ALA A 22 2.60 -18.71 -13.47
CA ALA A 22 3.13 -19.19 -14.75
C ALA A 22 4.23 -20.26 -14.58
N ALA A 23 4.96 -20.23 -13.47
CA ALA A 23 5.93 -21.26 -13.11
C ALA A 23 5.28 -22.56 -12.57
N GLY A 24 3.95 -22.63 -12.50
CA GLY A 24 3.22 -23.80 -11.99
C GLY A 24 3.30 -23.95 -10.47
N LEU A 25 3.70 -22.91 -9.73
CA LEU A 25 3.78 -22.96 -8.29
C LEU A 25 2.37 -22.87 -7.68
N GLN A 26 2.11 -23.71 -6.69
CA GLN A 26 0.91 -23.64 -5.86
C GLN A 26 1.18 -22.72 -4.67
N PHE A 27 0.35 -21.71 -4.48
CA PHE A 27 0.53 -20.72 -3.41
C PHE A 27 -0.80 -20.04 -3.05
N VAL A 28 -0.78 -19.29 -1.95
CA VAL A 28 -1.91 -18.49 -1.49
C VAL A 28 -1.60 -17.01 -1.69
N CYS A 29 -2.56 -16.26 -2.22
CA CYS A 29 -2.49 -14.81 -2.34
C CYS A 29 -3.67 -14.16 -1.64
N SER A 30 -3.40 -13.30 -0.66
CA SER A 30 -4.41 -12.43 -0.06
C SER A 30 -4.39 -11.05 -0.71
N THR A 31 -5.53 -10.58 -1.18
CA THR A 31 -5.71 -9.26 -1.79
C THR A 31 -6.56 -8.37 -0.87
N SER A 32 -6.22 -7.08 -0.80
CA SER A 32 -6.99 -6.09 -0.03
C SER A 32 -7.33 -4.90 -0.91
N PHE A 33 -8.58 -4.46 -0.85
CA PHE A 33 -9.06 -3.27 -1.56
C PHE A 33 -9.08 -2.02 -0.69
N SER A 34 -8.61 -2.11 0.56
CA SER A 34 -8.62 -0.98 1.49
C SER A 34 -7.86 0.24 0.98
N LYS A 35 -6.81 0.06 0.17
CA LYS A 35 -5.97 1.18 -0.32
C LYS A 35 -6.26 1.46 -1.79
N SER A 36 -6.31 0.42 -2.62
CA SER A 36 -6.53 0.60 -4.06
C SER A 36 -7.92 1.14 -4.40
N PHE A 37 -8.92 0.86 -3.56
CA PHE A 37 -10.28 1.42 -3.68
C PHE A 37 -10.63 2.40 -2.56
N SER A 38 -9.69 2.73 -1.67
CA SER A 38 -9.97 3.53 -0.46
C SER A 38 -11.07 2.97 0.45
N LEU A 39 -11.41 1.67 0.34
CA LEU A 39 -12.43 0.99 1.13
C LEU A 39 -11.86 0.50 2.47
N TYR A 40 -11.27 1.41 3.24
CA TYR A 40 -10.60 1.08 4.51
C TYR A 40 -11.57 0.45 5.52
N GLY A 41 -12.73 1.09 5.73
CA GLY A 41 -13.73 0.68 6.70
C GLY A 41 -14.58 -0.52 6.27
N GLU A 42 -14.77 -0.72 4.97
CA GLU A 42 -15.60 -1.81 4.43
C GLU A 42 -14.99 -3.20 4.61
N ARG A 43 -13.69 -3.26 4.93
CA ARG A 43 -12.94 -4.49 5.17
C ARG A 43 -12.96 -5.45 3.97
N ASP A 44 -12.94 -4.89 2.76
CA ASP A 44 -13.03 -5.68 1.54
C ASP A 44 -11.66 -6.23 1.06
N GLY A 45 -11.71 -7.47 0.55
CA GLY A 45 -10.54 -8.22 0.13
C GLY A 45 -10.89 -9.63 -0.37
N ALA A 46 -9.88 -10.36 -0.83
CA ALA A 46 -10.04 -11.71 -1.36
C ALA A 46 -8.91 -12.64 -0.91
N LEU A 47 -9.19 -13.94 -0.89
CA LEU A 47 -8.21 -14.99 -0.73
C LEU A 47 -8.23 -15.88 -1.97
N SER A 48 -7.11 -15.96 -2.67
CA SER A 48 -6.91 -16.84 -3.82
C SER A 48 -5.98 -17.98 -3.42
N VAL A 49 -6.36 -19.22 -3.72
CA VAL A 49 -5.49 -20.40 -3.56
C VAL A 49 -5.23 -20.97 -4.95
N ILE A 50 -3.98 -20.89 -5.40
CA ILE A 50 -3.53 -21.42 -6.69
C ILE A 50 -3.23 -22.90 -6.52
N CYS A 51 -3.98 -23.73 -7.24
CA CYS A 51 -3.94 -25.19 -7.18
C CYS A 51 -3.35 -25.77 -8.48
N GLY A 52 -2.98 -27.06 -8.49
CA GLY A 52 -2.40 -27.70 -9.67
C GLY A 52 -3.40 -27.87 -10.81
N ASP A 53 -4.67 -28.06 -10.47
CA ASP A 53 -5.77 -28.16 -11.44
C ASP A 53 -7.12 -27.71 -10.84
N ALA A 54 -8.15 -27.74 -11.69
CA ALA A 54 -9.52 -27.36 -11.31
C ALA A 54 -10.17 -28.34 -10.32
N ASP A 55 -9.77 -29.61 -10.30
CA ASP A 55 -10.30 -30.62 -9.39
C ASP A 55 -9.78 -30.41 -7.97
N GLU A 56 -8.48 -30.13 -7.84
CA GLU A 56 -7.87 -29.69 -6.60
C GLU A 56 -8.45 -28.37 -6.10
N ALA A 57 -8.63 -27.37 -6.97
CA ALA A 57 -9.26 -26.11 -6.60
C ALA A 57 -10.68 -26.30 -6.02
N ARG A 58 -11.48 -27.22 -6.59
CA ARG A 58 -12.80 -27.58 -6.05
C ARG A 58 -12.70 -28.23 -4.67
N ARG A 59 -11.75 -29.14 -4.46
CA ARG A 59 -11.51 -29.77 -3.14
C ARG A 59 -11.07 -28.73 -2.10
N VAL A 60 -10.13 -27.85 -2.45
CA VAL A 60 -9.67 -26.77 -1.56
C VAL A 60 -10.82 -25.85 -1.19
N LEU A 61 -11.61 -25.40 -2.17
CA LEU A 61 -12.76 -24.53 -1.93
C LEU A 61 -13.83 -25.19 -1.05
N SER A 62 -14.01 -26.52 -1.14
CA SER A 62 -14.95 -27.25 -0.28
C SER A 62 -14.54 -27.27 1.19
N GLN A 63 -13.23 -27.16 1.48
CA GLN A 63 -12.70 -27.06 2.85
C GLN A 63 -12.64 -25.62 3.36
N LEU A 64 -12.37 -24.65 2.48
CA LEU A 64 -12.36 -23.22 2.86
C LEU A 64 -13.73 -22.72 3.32
N LYS A 65 -14.82 -23.18 2.69
CA LYS A 65 -16.18 -22.76 3.05
C LYS A 65 -16.56 -23.10 4.50
N PRO A 66 -16.39 -24.35 5.00
CA PRO A 66 -16.59 -24.68 6.40
C PRO A 66 -15.73 -23.84 7.36
N VAL A 67 -14.46 -23.61 7.03
CA VAL A 67 -13.58 -22.78 7.87
C VAL A 67 -14.12 -21.34 7.96
N VAL A 68 -14.51 -20.73 6.85
CA VAL A 68 -15.15 -19.40 6.85
C VAL A 68 -16.43 -19.40 7.67
N ARG A 69 -17.24 -20.46 7.55
CA ARG A 69 -18.51 -20.60 8.26
C ARG A 69 -18.33 -20.58 9.78
N THR A 70 -17.28 -21.22 10.30
CA THR A 70 -16.99 -21.25 11.74
C THR A 70 -16.32 -19.99 12.27
N LEU A 71 -15.65 -19.21 11.40
CA LEU A 71 -15.00 -17.96 11.81
C LEU A 71 -15.98 -16.77 11.87
N TYR A 72 -16.75 -16.55 10.80
CA TYR A 72 -17.60 -15.36 10.68
C TYR A 72 -18.87 -15.60 9.84
N SER A 73 -19.23 -16.87 9.60
CA SER A 73 -20.41 -17.27 8.82
C SER A 73 -20.34 -16.96 7.31
N ASN A 74 -20.37 -15.69 6.93
CA ASN A 74 -20.27 -15.21 5.54
C ASN A 74 -19.71 -13.77 5.50
N PRO A 75 -19.05 -13.35 4.41
CA PRO A 75 -18.40 -12.04 4.34
C PRO A 75 -19.42 -10.90 4.17
N PRO A 76 -19.08 -9.67 4.60
CA PRO A 76 -19.90 -8.48 4.35
C PRO A 76 -20.01 -8.22 2.83
N THR A 77 -21.20 -7.81 2.37
CA THR A 77 -21.49 -7.72 0.93
C THR A 77 -21.27 -6.34 0.31
N HIS A 78 -21.24 -5.28 1.12
CA HIS A 78 -21.26 -3.90 0.58
C HIS A 78 -19.99 -3.56 -0.20
N GLY A 79 -18.81 -3.67 0.43
CA GLY A 79 -17.53 -3.44 -0.24
C GLY A 79 -17.35 -4.30 -1.50
N ALA A 80 -17.66 -5.60 -1.40
CA ALA A 80 -17.59 -6.52 -2.54
C ALA A 80 -18.50 -6.09 -3.71
N LYS A 81 -19.70 -5.56 -3.43
CA LYS A 81 -20.59 -5.01 -4.47
C LYS A 81 -20.01 -3.76 -5.11
N ILE A 82 -19.43 -2.84 -4.35
CA ILE A 82 -18.76 -1.65 -4.90
C ILE A 82 -17.64 -2.06 -5.85
N VAL A 83 -16.74 -2.93 -5.37
CA VAL A 83 -15.60 -3.40 -6.18
C VAL A 83 -16.09 -4.16 -7.42
N ALA A 84 -17.09 -5.02 -7.30
CA ALA A 84 -17.66 -5.74 -8.45
C ALA A 84 -18.30 -4.79 -9.47
N THR A 85 -19.02 -3.76 -9.03
CA THR A 85 -19.61 -2.75 -9.91
C THR A 85 -18.54 -1.98 -10.67
N VAL A 86 -17.53 -1.46 -9.97
CA VAL A 86 -16.46 -0.67 -10.61
C VAL A 86 -15.62 -1.52 -11.56
N LEU A 87 -15.22 -2.73 -11.15
CA LEU A 87 -14.38 -3.58 -12.00
C LEU A 87 -15.14 -4.28 -13.13
N GLY A 88 -16.47 -4.41 -12.99
CA GLY A 88 -17.35 -5.02 -13.99
C GLY A 88 -17.82 -4.07 -15.08
N ASP A 89 -17.71 -2.75 -14.85
CA ASP A 89 -18.06 -1.71 -15.81
C ASP A 89 -16.79 -1.11 -16.45
N PRO A 90 -16.62 -1.14 -17.78
CA PRO A 90 -15.42 -0.63 -18.43
C PRO A 90 -15.13 0.86 -18.20
N GLU A 91 -16.16 1.70 -18.11
CA GLU A 91 -16.00 3.14 -17.90
C GLU A 91 -15.59 3.45 -16.47
N LEU A 92 -16.27 2.84 -15.49
CA LEU A 92 -15.92 2.98 -14.08
C LEU A 92 -14.53 2.42 -13.79
N ARG A 93 -14.18 1.28 -14.40
CA ARG A 93 -12.84 0.71 -14.27
C ARG A 93 -11.79 1.67 -14.80
N ALA A 94 -11.97 2.22 -16.01
CA ALA A 94 -11.01 3.15 -16.59
C ALA A 94 -10.82 4.40 -15.72
N GLN A 95 -11.92 4.95 -15.18
CA GLN A 95 -11.87 6.05 -14.23
C GLN A 95 -11.07 5.69 -12.97
N TRP A 96 -11.37 4.54 -12.36
CA TRP A 96 -10.66 4.06 -11.17
C TRP A 96 -9.16 3.85 -11.40
N GLU A 97 -8.77 3.32 -12.57
CA GLU A 97 -7.35 3.14 -12.93
C GLU A 97 -6.61 4.49 -13.02
N VAL A 98 -7.26 5.53 -13.56
CA VAL A 98 -6.72 6.90 -13.60
C VAL A 98 -6.56 7.47 -12.19
N GLU A 99 -7.62 7.44 -11.37
CA GLU A 99 -7.61 7.95 -10.00
C GLU A 99 -6.53 7.26 -9.13
N LEU A 100 -6.38 5.94 -9.29
CA LEU A 100 -5.33 5.18 -8.62
C LEU A 100 -3.92 5.60 -9.06
N GLY A 101 -3.75 5.85 -10.36
CA GLY A 101 -2.51 6.39 -10.93
C GLY A 101 -2.15 7.76 -10.35
N GLU A 102 -3.12 8.67 -10.27
CA GLU A 102 -2.93 9.99 -9.65
C GLU A 102 -2.51 9.90 -8.19
N MET A 103 -3.14 9.00 -7.41
CA MET A 103 -2.74 8.74 -6.02
C MET A 103 -1.30 8.25 -5.92
N ARG A 104 -0.88 7.31 -6.78
CA ARG A 104 0.51 6.80 -6.86
C ARG A 104 1.48 7.93 -7.18
N ASP A 105 1.17 8.74 -8.18
CA ASP A 105 2.09 9.76 -8.70
C ASP A 105 2.25 10.91 -7.71
N ARG A 106 1.19 11.29 -7.00
CA ARG A 106 1.28 12.24 -5.88
C ARG A 106 2.19 11.73 -4.76
N ILE A 107 2.14 10.43 -4.42
CA ILE A 107 3.05 9.86 -3.41
C ILE A 107 4.51 9.96 -3.89
N LYS A 108 4.78 9.65 -5.16
CA LYS A 108 6.13 9.79 -5.74
C LYS A 108 6.62 11.24 -5.68
N GLN A 109 5.76 12.21 -5.99
CA GLN A 109 6.06 13.64 -5.88
C GLN A 109 6.42 14.03 -4.43
N MET A 110 5.66 13.54 -3.44
CA MET A 110 5.95 13.81 -2.03
C MET A 110 7.26 13.19 -1.54
N ARG A 111 7.69 12.04 -2.10
CA ARG A 111 9.03 11.49 -1.82
C ARG A 111 10.12 12.42 -2.32
N ALA A 112 10.01 12.86 -3.57
CA ALA A 112 10.99 13.78 -4.17
C ALA A 112 11.04 15.12 -3.41
N ALA A 113 9.88 15.66 -3.05
CA ALA A 113 9.79 16.89 -2.27
C ALA A 113 10.41 16.74 -0.88
N LEU A 114 10.19 15.60 -0.19
CA LEU A 114 10.82 15.32 1.09
C LEU A 114 12.35 15.26 0.98
N VAL A 115 12.88 14.54 -0.01
CA VAL A 115 14.33 14.47 -0.25
C VAL A 115 14.92 15.86 -0.52
N ALA A 116 14.26 16.67 -1.35
CA ALA A 116 14.70 18.04 -1.63
C ALA A 116 14.68 18.91 -0.37
N GLY A 117 13.59 18.83 0.42
CA GLY A 117 13.44 19.56 1.68
C GLY A 117 14.51 19.19 2.70
N LEU A 118 14.83 17.90 2.86
CA LEU A 118 15.88 17.44 3.79
C LEU A 118 17.25 18.01 3.43
N LYS A 119 17.59 18.00 2.14
CA LYS A 119 18.84 18.59 1.64
C LYS A 119 18.88 20.10 1.87
N ALA A 120 17.78 20.79 1.58
CA ALA A 120 17.67 22.23 1.81
C ALA A 120 17.78 22.59 3.31
N ALA A 121 17.29 21.72 4.19
CA ALA A 121 17.39 21.85 5.64
C ALA A 121 18.76 21.44 6.23
N GLY A 122 19.74 21.07 5.38
CA GLY A 122 21.13 20.83 5.79
C GLY A 122 21.50 19.37 6.05
N VAL A 123 20.63 18.40 5.75
CA VAL A 123 20.99 16.97 5.81
C VAL A 123 22.02 16.67 4.72
N THR A 124 23.20 16.19 5.15
CA THR A 124 24.33 15.88 4.25
C THR A 124 24.47 14.40 3.90
N ASP A 125 23.85 13.52 4.69
CA ASP A 125 23.81 12.09 4.41
C ASP A 125 23.03 11.78 3.11
N ASP A 126 23.30 10.60 2.54
CA ASP A 126 22.53 10.13 1.39
C ASP A 126 21.12 9.70 1.80
N VAL A 127 20.13 10.43 1.29
CA VAL A 127 18.70 10.19 1.51
C VAL A 127 17.97 9.73 0.24
N SER A 128 18.70 9.35 -0.83
CA SER A 128 18.09 8.88 -2.09
C SER A 128 17.20 7.65 -1.92
N PHE A 129 17.48 6.84 -0.89
CA PHE A 129 16.67 5.67 -0.55
C PHE A 129 15.19 6.01 -0.31
N ILE A 130 14.85 7.26 0.04
CA ILE A 130 13.45 7.70 0.20
C ILE A 130 12.73 7.72 -1.15
N THR A 131 13.40 8.13 -2.23
CA THR A 131 12.85 8.12 -3.60
C THR A 131 12.92 6.73 -4.24
N ASP A 132 13.88 5.89 -3.85
CA ASP A 132 14.00 4.51 -4.36
C ASP A 132 12.94 3.57 -3.77
N GLN A 133 12.45 3.88 -2.56
CA GLN A 133 11.35 3.15 -1.94
C GLN A 133 10.01 3.40 -2.65
N VAL A 134 9.14 2.39 -2.64
CA VAL A 134 7.84 2.42 -3.31
C VAL A 134 6.66 2.32 -2.32
N GLY A 135 5.47 2.70 -2.79
CA GLY A 135 4.23 2.61 -2.02
C GLY A 135 4.03 3.75 -1.01
N MET A 136 3.04 3.60 -0.13
CA MET A 136 2.55 4.68 0.75
C MET A 136 3.49 5.07 1.90
N PHE A 137 4.47 4.22 2.24
CA PHE A 137 5.29 4.38 3.44
C PHE A 137 6.76 4.46 3.10
N SER A 138 7.52 5.23 3.88
CA SER A 138 8.97 5.24 3.82
C SER A 138 9.54 4.81 5.16
N TYR A 139 10.57 3.98 5.14
CA TYR A 139 11.52 3.92 6.25
C TYR A 139 12.43 5.14 6.11
N SER A 140 12.42 6.03 7.11
CA SER A 140 13.12 7.32 7.07
C SER A 140 14.60 7.24 7.43
N GLY A 141 15.05 6.11 8.00
CA GLY A 141 16.40 5.98 8.57
C GLY A 141 16.52 6.45 10.02
N LEU A 142 15.51 7.16 10.54
CA LEU A 142 15.50 7.64 11.93
C LEU A 142 15.41 6.48 12.93
N SER A 143 16.21 6.58 13.98
CA SER A 143 16.15 5.71 15.15
C SER A 143 14.89 5.97 15.99
N LYS A 144 14.61 5.07 16.95
CA LYS A 144 13.50 5.24 17.88
C LYS A 144 13.55 6.57 18.62
N ASP A 145 14.72 6.95 19.15
CA ASP A 145 14.85 8.15 19.96
C ASP A 145 14.63 9.41 19.11
N GLN A 146 15.10 9.41 17.86
CA GLN A 146 14.83 10.49 16.90
C GLN A 146 13.34 10.56 16.54
N MET A 147 12.66 9.43 16.35
CA MET A 147 11.21 9.38 16.13
C MET A 147 10.41 9.88 17.35
N VAL A 148 10.89 9.62 18.58
CA VAL A 148 10.30 10.17 19.80
C VAL A 148 10.48 11.68 19.84
N ARG A 149 11.70 12.19 19.61
CA ARG A 149 11.96 13.64 19.53
C ARG A 149 11.10 14.32 18.47
N LEU A 150 10.98 13.73 17.28
CA LEU A 150 10.15 14.24 16.18
C LEU A 150 8.68 14.44 16.59
N ARG A 151 8.14 13.49 17.38
CA ARG A 151 6.77 13.56 17.91
C ARG A 151 6.64 14.59 19.03
N GLU A 152 7.54 14.58 20.00
CA GLU A 152 7.40 15.41 21.22
C GLU A 152 7.77 16.87 20.96
N GLU A 153 8.82 17.13 20.18
CA GLU A 153 9.34 18.48 19.91
C GLU A 153 8.62 19.17 18.73
N PHE A 154 8.19 18.40 17.73
CA PHE A 154 7.67 18.95 16.46
C PHE A 154 6.22 18.55 16.11
N HIS A 155 5.63 17.64 16.90
CA HIS A 155 4.29 17.08 16.66
C HIS A 155 4.13 16.38 15.31
N VAL A 156 5.21 15.76 14.82
CA VAL A 156 5.21 14.94 13.60
C VAL A 156 5.22 13.47 14.01
N TYR A 157 4.13 12.77 13.74
CA TYR A 157 3.91 11.41 14.23
C TYR A 157 4.27 10.36 13.17
N GLY A 158 5.09 9.39 13.57
CA GLY A 158 5.36 8.16 12.82
C GLY A 158 5.48 6.97 13.78
N THR A 159 5.89 5.82 13.28
CA THR A 159 6.14 4.68 14.17
C THR A 159 7.51 4.79 14.82
N ASP A 160 7.65 4.27 16.03
CA ASP A 160 8.94 4.15 16.75
C ASP A 160 10.03 3.41 15.97
N LYS A 161 9.69 2.70 14.90
CA LYS A 161 10.63 1.97 14.02
C LYS A 161 11.03 2.77 12.77
N GLY A 162 10.83 4.09 12.77
CA GLY A 162 11.24 4.95 11.66
C GLY A 162 10.35 4.85 10.41
N ARG A 163 9.15 4.26 10.50
CA ARG A 163 8.23 4.20 9.35
C ARG A 163 7.29 5.41 9.35
N ILE A 164 7.35 6.22 8.29
CA ILE A 164 6.49 7.38 8.07
C ILE A 164 5.50 7.12 6.92
N CYS A 165 4.34 7.77 6.97
CA CYS A 165 3.32 7.71 5.93
C CYS A 165 3.53 8.87 4.93
N VAL A 166 4.11 8.59 3.77
CA VAL A 166 4.35 9.61 2.72
C VAL A 166 3.03 10.16 2.19
N ALA A 167 1.96 9.34 2.21
CA ALA A 167 0.65 9.78 1.79
C ALA A 167 0.07 10.93 2.66
N ALA A 168 0.57 11.14 3.88
CA ALA A 168 0.16 12.25 4.74
C ALA A 168 0.87 13.59 4.42
N LEU A 169 1.94 13.54 3.63
CA LEU A 169 2.64 14.74 3.17
C LEU A 169 1.84 15.42 2.06
N ASN A 170 1.91 16.75 2.04
CA ASN A 170 1.27 17.60 1.05
C ASN A 170 2.05 18.92 0.90
N PRO A 171 1.79 19.71 -0.16
CA PRO A 171 2.50 20.98 -0.37
C PRO A 171 2.41 21.97 0.80
N GLY A 172 1.37 21.89 1.63
CA GLY A 172 1.20 22.78 2.78
C GLY A 172 1.95 22.36 4.04
N ASN A 173 2.49 21.14 4.13
CA ASN A 173 3.22 20.67 5.31
C ASN A 173 4.63 20.15 5.04
N ILE A 174 5.01 19.96 3.78
CA ILE A 174 6.25 19.27 3.41
C ILE A 174 7.51 19.96 3.96
N ASP A 175 7.56 21.29 3.88
CA ASP A 175 8.73 22.06 4.32
C ASP A 175 8.93 21.95 5.83
N ARG A 176 7.86 22.18 6.61
CA ARG A 176 7.88 22.00 8.08
C ARG A 176 8.29 20.58 8.48
N VAL A 177 7.78 19.56 7.78
CA VAL A 177 8.10 18.17 8.10
C VAL A 177 9.57 17.86 7.77
N ALA A 178 10.09 18.36 6.66
CA ALA A 178 11.49 18.19 6.30
C ALA A 178 12.43 18.88 7.31
N GLU A 179 12.13 20.11 7.71
CA GLU A 179 12.87 20.83 8.76
C GLU A 179 12.85 20.08 10.10
N ALA A 180 11.68 19.56 10.50
CA ALA A 180 11.53 18.79 11.73
C ALA A 180 12.34 17.49 11.71
N ILE A 181 12.36 16.78 10.58
CA ILE A 181 13.18 15.57 10.40
C ILE A 181 14.66 15.93 10.43
N ALA A 182 15.08 17.00 9.75
CA ALA A 182 16.47 17.46 9.74
C ALA A 182 16.98 17.85 11.15
N ALA A 183 16.13 18.48 11.97
CA ALA A 183 16.48 18.88 13.33
C ALA A 183 16.71 17.70 14.30
N VAL A 184 16.24 16.51 13.94
CA VAL A 184 16.45 15.27 14.71
C VAL A 184 17.29 14.24 13.95
N TRP A 185 17.86 14.62 12.80
CA TRP A 185 18.60 13.72 11.91
C TRP A 185 19.86 13.15 12.56
#